data_AF-A0A9D4T536-F1
#
_entry.id   AF-A0A9D4T536-F1
#
_cell.length_a   1.000
_cell.length_b   1.000
_cell.length_c   1.000
_cell.angle_alpha   90.00
_cell.angle_beta   90.00
_cell.angle_gamma   90.00
#
_symmetry.space_group_name_H-M   'P 1'
#
loop_
_entity.id
_entity.type
_entity.pdbx_description
1 polymer ?
#
loop_
_entity_poly.entity_id
_entity_poly.type
_entity_poly.pdbx_seq_one_letter_code
_entity_poly.pdbx_strand_id
1 'polypeptide(L)'
;MTSASLSRRFISTILLLCIGLFRAALLGIFIGAQVLFKGRRVLQPKERSEEPECLRDPELGSHEFVTLEYQILDLKKDFWVVVPDLRGYGQSSKPASVDDYQASKLVEDVHGLVKSLGRQKVTVIGHDWGAPIAWSFATKHEDLVEKLIIINGPHPVAMQRQLHNSLDQIFKSWYIVAFQLPCVAEASLSLNDMQALDKLHAVYNDEEREAFKYTFGKPGALTGPINYYRASFRRPSKGGLKFRRLAVPVLIVWGRRDMALTEGIAVLNLDYASGGRVEYVSDAGHWVQRERPEIVNGHIRRFLLEEK
;
A
#
# COMPACT_ATOMS: atom_id res chain seq x y z
N MET A 1 5.75 23.40 -19.18
CA MET A 1 5.53 22.05 -19.75
C MET A 1 5.54 22.16 -21.27
N THR A 2 6.25 21.28 -21.98
CA THR A 2 6.32 21.30 -23.45
C THR A 2 5.08 20.62 -24.07
N SER A 3 4.71 20.96 -25.30
CA SER A 3 3.59 20.33 -26.04
C SER A 3 3.72 18.80 -26.08
N ALA A 4 4.94 18.29 -26.32
CA ALA A 4 5.25 16.85 -26.30
C ALA A 4 5.04 16.18 -24.93
N SER A 5 5.23 16.91 -23.82
CA SER A 5 4.96 16.39 -22.48
C SER A 5 3.45 16.29 -22.19
N LEU A 6 2.66 17.17 -22.80
CA LEU A 6 1.21 17.18 -22.64
C LEU A 6 0.55 16.05 -23.45
N SER A 7 1.00 15.84 -24.70
CA SER A 7 0.52 14.74 -25.54
C SER A 7 0.82 13.37 -24.93
N ARG A 8 2.03 13.17 -24.38
CA ARG A 8 2.39 11.91 -23.71
C ARG A 8 1.50 11.62 -22.50
N ARG A 9 1.23 12.62 -21.65
CA ARG A 9 0.33 12.48 -20.50
C ARG A 9 -1.08 12.09 -20.92
N PHE A 10 -1.58 12.74 -21.97
CA PHE A 10 -2.90 12.43 -22.51
C PHE A 10 -2.99 10.98 -23.03
N ILE A 11 -2.02 10.56 -23.86
CA ILE A 11 -1.99 9.20 -24.44
C ILE A 11 -1.87 8.14 -23.35
N SER A 12 -0.96 8.31 -22.40
CA SER A 12 -0.76 7.35 -21.30
C SER A 12 -1.99 7.25 -20.38
N THR A 13 -2.67 8.36 -20.12
CA THR A 13 -3.93 8.37 -19.35
C THR A 13 -5.02 7.60 -20.08
N ILE A 14 -5.20 7.85 -21.39
CA ILE A 14 -6.16 7.11 -22.22
C ILE A 14 -5.81 5.62 -22.20
N LEU A 15 -4.54 5.27 -22.37
CA LEU A 15 -4.12 3.87 -22.38
C LEU A 15 -4.41 3.17 -21.05
N LEU A 16 -4.12 3.82 -19.92
CA LEU A 16 -4.47 3.32 -18.58
C LEU A 16 -5.98 3.09 -18.44
N LEU A 17 -6.79 4.06 -18.87
CA LEU A 17 -8.25 3.94 -18.82
C LEU A 17 -8.76 2.82 -19.73
N CYS A 18 -8.28 2.71 -20.97
CA CYS A 18 -8.68 1.67 -21.91
C CYS A 18 -8.31 0.28 -21.40
N ILE A 19 -7.06 0.05 -20.98
CA ILE A 19 -6.61 -1.23 -20.42
C ILE A 19 -7.39 -1.55 -19.15
N GLY A 20 -7.52 -0.57 -18.26
CA GLY A 20 -8.22 -0.71 -16.99
C GLY A 20 -9.69 -1.09 -17.16
N LEU A 21 -10.43 -0.34 -18.00
CA LEU A 21 -11.85 -0.61 -18.30
C LEU A 21 -12.03 -1.94 -19.02
N PHE A 22 -11.15 -2.28 -19.98
CA PHE A 22 -11.21 -3.57 -20.67
C PHE A 22 -11.03 -4.74 -19.70
N ARG A 23 -9.98 -4.71 -18.86
CA ARG A 23 -9.75 -5.76 -17.86
C ARG A 23 -10.85 -5.81 -16.79
N ALA A 24 -11.38 -4.67 -16.39
CA ALA A 24 -12.49 -4.62 -15.45
C ALA A 24 -13.79 -5.18 -16.05
N ALA A 25 -14.04 -4.97 -17.35
CA ALA A 25 -15.16 -5.59 -18.06
C ALA A 25 -15.02 -7.12 -18.11
N LEU A 26 -13.82 -7.64 -18.44
CA LEU A 26 -13.54 -9.08 -18.40
C LEU A 26 -13.76 -9.66 -16.99
N LEU A 27 -13.33 -8.94 -15.95
CA LEU A 27 -13.55 -9.33 -14.56
C LEU A 27 -15.04 -9.35 -14.21
N GLY A 28 -15.82 -8.35 -14.65
CA GLY A 28 -17.27 -8.32 -14.49
C GLY A 28 -17.98 -9.49 -15.18
N ILE A 29 -17.57 -9.81 -16.42
CA ILE A 29 -18.08 -10.99 -17.15
C ILE A 29 -17.76 -12.28 -16.40
N PHE A 30 -16.53 -12.42 -15.91
CA PHE A 30 -16.11 -13.58 -15.13
C PHE A 30 -16.94 -13.73 -13.85
N ILE A 31 -17.14 -12.65 -13.09
CA ILE A 31 -17.99 -12.63 -11.89
C ILE A 31 -19.44 -13.02 -12.25
N GLY A 32 -19.99 -12.43 -13.31
CA GLY A 32 -21.33 -12.73 -13.79
C GLY A 32 -21.49 -14.21 -14.16
N ALA A 33 -20.50 -14.80 -14.83
CA ALA A 33 -20.47 -16.22 -15.14
C ALA A 33 -20.42 -17.09 -13.87
N GLN A 34 -19.58 -16.75 -12.88
CA GLN A 34 -19.55 -17.49 -11.61
C GLN A 34 -20.91 -17.45 -10.91
N VAL A 35 -21.56 -16.28 -10.86
CA VAL A 35 -22.90 -16.14 -10.25
C VAL A 35 -23.95 -16.94 -11.03
N LEU A 36 -23.89 -16.95 -12.37
CA LEU A 36 -24.83 -17.68 -13.21
C LEU A 36 -24.71 -19.20 -13.03
N PHE A 37 -23.49 -19.74 -13.00
CA PHE A 37 -23.26 -21.19 -12.94
C PHE A 37 -23.22 -21.76 -11.51
N LYS A 38 -22.80 -20.99 -10.51
CA LYS A 38 -22.61 -21.46 -9.13
C LYS A 38 -23.54 -20.77 -8.11
N GLY A 39 -24.37 -19.82 -8.56
CA GLY A 39 -25.29 -19.07 -7.73
C GLY A 39 -24.64 -17.89 -6.98
N ARG A 40 -25.47 -17.00 -6.43
CA ARG A 40 -25.02 -15.75 -5.74
C ARG A 40 -24.15 -15.99 -4.50
N ARG A 41 -24.19 -17.18 -3.91
CA ARG A 41 -23.39 -17.53 -2.71
C ARG A 41 -21.88 -17.38 -2.95
N VAL A 42 -21.41 -17.46 -4.19
CA VAL A 42 -19.99 -17.22 -4.51
C VAL A 42 -19.51 -15.80 -4.19
N LEU A 43 -20.42 -14.84 -4.03
CA LEU A 43 -20.09 -13.46 -3.64
C LEU A 43 -20.11 -13.24 -2.12
N GLN A 44 -20.51 -14.26 -1.35
CA GLN A 44 -20.54 -14.21 0.11
C GLN A 44 -19.34 -15.00 0.63
N PRO A 45 -18.31 -14.33 1.17
CA PRO A 45 -17.21 -15.00 1.84
C PRO A 45 -17.71 -15.93 2.95
N LYS A 46 -16.93 -16.96 3.26
CA LYS A 46 -17.20 -17.82 4.40
C LYS A 46 -17.20 -16.96 5.68
N GLU A 47 -18.23 -17.12 6.49
CA GLU A 47 -18.27 -16.51 7.81
C GLU A 47 -17.18 -17.14 8.70
N ARG A 48 -16.40 -16.29 9.35
CA ARG A 48 -15.30 -16.69 10.22
C ARG A 48 -15.55 -16.10 11.60
N SER A 49 -16.01 -16.95 12.53
CA SER A 49 -16.29 -16.58 13.91
C SER A 49 -15.08 -16.71 14.84
N GLU A 50 -14.12 -17.54 14.46
CA GLU A 50 -12.90 -17.79 15.23
C GLU A 50 -11.75 -16.98 14.63
N GLU A 51 -11.07 -16.24 15.51
CA GLU A 51 -9.87 -15.49 15.16
C GLU A 51 -8.68 -16.45 14.96
N PRO A 52 -7.96 -16.38 13.82
CA PRO A 52 -6.76 -17.19 13.60
C PRO A 52 -5.70 -17.03 14.70
N GLU A 53 -4.94 -18.08 14.99
CA GLU A 53 -4.00 -18.10 16.12
C GLU A 53 -2.84 -17.13 15.90
N CYS A 54 -2.37 -16.99 14.66
CA CYS A 54 -1.36 -16.00 14.27
C CYS A 54 -1.75 -14.54 14.53
N LEU A 55 -3.02 -14.21 14.81
CA LEU A 55 -3.45 -12.86 15.24
C LEU A 55 -3.40 -12.65 16.77
N ARG A 56 -3.08 -13.72 17.52
CA ARG A 56 -3.00 -13.72 18.98
C ARG A 56 -1.57 -13.85 19.49
N ASP A 57 -0.57 -13.63 18.62
CA ASP A 57 0.83 -13.71 19.02
C ASP A 57 1.15 -12.60 20.05
N PRO A 58 1.41 -12.95 21.33
CA PRO A 58 1.67 -11.97 22.37
C PRO A 58 2.95 -11.18 22.11
N GLU A 59 3.89 -11.70 21.32
CA GLU A 59 5.13 -11.02 20.97
C GLU A 59 4.90 -9.83 20.03
N LEU A 60 3.76 -9.79 19.32
CA LEU A 60 3.36 -8.72 18.40
C LEU A 60 2.35 -7.74 19.03
N GLY A 61 1.88 -8.02 20.24
CA GLY A 61 0.84 -7.23 20.93
C GLY A 61 -0.56 -7.55 20.40
N SER A 62 -1.47 -6.57 20.42
CA SER A 62 -2.79 -6.72 19.81
C SER A 62 -2.74 -6.26 18.35
N HIS A 63 -3.00 -7.16 17.40
CA HIS A 63 -2.90 -6.87 15.96
C HIS A 63 -3.95 -7.63 15.14
N GLU A 64 -4.32 -7.10 13.97
CA GLU A 64 -5.21 -7.78 13.00
C GLU A 64 -4.52 -8.07 11.65
N PHE A 65 -3.19 -7.89 11.59
CA PHE A 65 -2.36 -8.18 10.42
C PHE A 65 -0.96 -8.69 10.82
N VAL A 66 -0.36 -9.48 9.95
CA VAL A 66 0.96 -10.13 10.13
C VAL A 66 2.02 -9.65 9.12
N THR A 67 1.75 -8.54 8.42
CA THR A 67 2.56 -8.09 7.27
C THR A 67 3.96 -7.61 7.61
N LEU A 68 4.23 -7.27 8.87
CA LEU A 68 5.49 -6.72 9.38
C LEU A 68 6.05 -7.49 10.59
N GLU A 69 5.55 -8.69 10.87
CA GLU A 69 5.96 -9.53 12.01
C GLU A 69 7.49 -9.58 12.18
N TYR A 70 8.22 -9.99 11.13
CA TYR A 70 9.67 -10.12 11.19
C TYR A 70 10.40 -8.80 11.46
N GLN A 71 9.85 -7.68 10.98
CA GLN A 71 10.42 -6.36 11.24
C GLN A 71 10.13 -5.92 12.68
N ILE A 72 8.93 -6.18 13.19
CA ILE A 72 8.55 -5.85 14.58
C ILE A 72 9.44 -6.63 15.55
N LEU A 73 9.53 -7.96 15.38
CA LEU A 73 10.31 -8.84 16.25
C LEU A 73 11.79 -8.49 16.25
N ASP A 74 12.33 -8.03 15.12
CA ASP A 74 13.73 -7.63 15.03
C ASP A 74 14.00 -6.24 15.60
N LEU A 75 13.19 -5.24 15.23
CA LEU A 75 13.42 -3.85 15.59
C LEU A 75 13.05 -3.55 17.04
N LYS A 76 12.08 -4.25 17.64
CA LYS A 76 11.68 -4.02 19.04
C LYS A 76 12.79 -4.28 20.06
N LYS A 77 13.87 -4.97 19.65
CA LYS A 77 15.06 -5.24 20.47
C LYS A 77 15.79 -3.96 20.87
N ASP A 78 15.79 -2.95 20.00
CA ASP A 78 16.56 -1.71 20.18
C ASP A 78 15.72 -0.44 20.03
N PHE A 79 14.53 -0.54 19.44
CA PHE A 79 13.66 0.58 19.12
C PHE A 79 12.28 0.43 19.75
N TRP A 80 11.66 1.57 20.06
CA TRP A 80 10.23 1.58 20.36
C TRP A 80 9.44 1.55 19.05
N VAL A 81 8.92 0.38 18.70
CA VAL A 81 8.21 0.13 17.45
C VAL A 81 6.71 0.33 17.64
N VAL A 82 6.10 1.13 16.76
CA VAL A 82 4.66 1.36 16.73
C VAL A 82 4.15 1.08 15.31
N VAL A 83 3.18 0.17 15.19
CA VAL A 83 2.60 -0.23 13.90
C VAL A 83 1.09 -0.03 13.96
N PRO A 84 0.57 1.12 13.47
CA PRO A 84 -0.86 1.39 13.52
C PRO A 84 -1.59 0.71 12.36
N ASP A 85 -2.83 0.28 12.62
CA ASP A 85 -3.78 0.03 11.55
C ASP A 85 -4.17 1.35 10.89
N LEU A 86 -3.97 1.46 9.58
CA LEU A 86 -4.41 2.64 8.85
C LEU A 86 -5.94 2.75 8.86
N ARG A 87 -6.47 3.97 8.72
CA ARG A 87 -7.91 4.22 8.54
C ARG A 87 -8.51 3.26 7.51
N GLY A 88 -9.61 2.58 7.85
CA GLY A 88 -10.23 1.59 6.96
C GLY A 88 -9.68 0.16 7.08
N TYR A 89 -8.58 -0.06 7.80
CA TYR A 89 -7.97 -1.38 8.02
C TYR A 89 -8.14 -1.84 9.47
N GLY A 90 -8.02 -3.16 9.69
CA GLY A 90 -7.84 -3.77 11.02
C GLY A 90 -8.85 -3.30 12.06
N GLN A 91 -8.38 -2.85 13.22
CA GLN A 91 -9.23 -2.29 14.29
C GLN A 91 -9.48 -0.79 14.13
N SER A 92 -8.79 -0.12 13.20
CA SER A 92 -9.04 1.27 12.89
C SER A 92 -10.45 1.50 12.33
N SER A 93 -10.96 2.70 12.59
CA SER A 93 -12.27 3.14 12.11
C SER A 93 -12.36 3.05 10.58
N LYS A 94 -13.53 2.65 10.07
CA LYS A 94 -13.79 2.41 8.64
C LYS A 94 -14.91 3.31 8.13
N PRO A 95 -14.71 4.63 8.05
CA PRO A 95 -15.74 5.54 7.58
C PRO A 95 -16.20 5.17 6.16
N ALA A 96 -17.50 5.27 5.86
CA ALA A 96 -18.02 4.81 4.58
C ALA A 96 -17.68 5.75 3.40
N SER A 97 -17.45 7.03 3.66
CA SER A 97 -17.27 8.04 2.61
C SER A 97 -15.89 7.95 1.96
N VAL A 98 -15.84 8.00 0.63
CA VAL A 98 -14.59 8.11 -0.13
C VAL A 98 -13.79 9.35 0.28
N ASP A 99 -14.47 10.45 0.63
CA ASP A 99 -13.81 11.70 1.03
C ASP A 99 -13.04 11.57 2.35
N ASP A 100 -13.30 10.53 3.14
CA ASP A 100 -12.54 10.24 4.36
C ASP A 100 -11.19 9.57 4.11
N TYR A 101 -10.91 9.15 2.87
CA TYR A 101 -9.66 8.50 2.48
C TYR A 101 -8.74 9.41 1.65
N GLN A 102 -9.02 10.72 1.63
CA GLN A 102 -8.14 11.69 1.00
C GLN A 102 -6.78 11.72 1.71
N ALA A 103 -5.70 11.83 0.93
CA ALA A 103 -4.32 11.80 1.44
C ALA A 103 -4.06 12.80 2.59
N SER A 104 -4.70 13.97 2.57
CA SER A 104 -4.58 14.96 3.66
C SER A 104 -5.08 14.41 4.99
N LYS A 105 -6.18 13.66 5.01
CA LYS A 105 -6.73 13.06 6.24
C LYS A 105 -5.85 11.90 6.72
N LEU A 106 -5.38 11.06 5.81
CA LEU A 106 -4.48 9.94 6.14
C LEU A 106 -3.16 10.42 6.73
N VAL A 107 -2.61 11.54 6.23
CA VAL A 107 -1.41 12.17 6.79
C VAL A 107 -1.68 12.76 8.18
N GLU A 108 -2.85 13.37 8.39
CA GLU A 108 -3.23 13.86 9.73
C GLU A 108 -3.42 12.74 10.75
N ASP A 109 -3.87 11.56 10.34
CA ASP A 109 -3.96 10.41 11.25
C ASP A 109 -2.56 10.04 11.80
N VAL A 110 -1.55 9.99 10.93
CA VAL A 110 -0.15 9.73 11.33
C VAL A 110 0.39 10.85 12.21
N HIS A 111 0.13 12.11 11.85
CA HIS A 111 0.55 13.27 12.64
C HIS A 111 -0.07 13.26 14.04
N GLY A 112 -1.39 13.02 14.12
CA GLY A 112 -2.13 12.90 15.38
C GLY A 112 -1.59 11.77 16.24
N LEU A 113 -1.28 10.61 15.65
CA LEU A 113 -0.66 9.49 16.35
C LEU A 113 0.69 9.89 16.95
N VAL A 114 1.62 10.44 16.15
CA VAL A 114 2.95 10.87 16.64
C VAL A 114 2.84 11.86 17.79
N LYS A 115 1.92 12.83 17.69
CA LYS A 115 1.65 13.81 18.76
C LYS A 115 1.09 13.14 20.02
N SER A 116 0.12 12.22 19.88
CA SER A 116 -0.49 11.51 21.01
C SER A 116 0.52 10.65 21.78
N LEU A 117 1.53 10.12 21.08
CA LEU A 117 2.63 9.36 21.68
C LEU A 117 3.71 10.24 22.33
N GLY A 118 3.55 11.56 22.29
CA GLY A 118 4.46 12.52 22.90
C GLY A 118 5.85 12.60 22.24
N ARG A 119 5.97 12.21 20.96
CA ARG A 119 7.28 12.14 20.28
C ARG A 119 7.57 13.41 19.48
N GLN A 120 8.82 13.87 19.60
CA GLN A 120 9.32 15.07 18.89
C GLN A 120 9.96 14.73 17.55
N LYS A 121 10.59 13.56 17.46
CA LYS A 121 11.13 12.99 16.22
C LYS A 121 10.85 11.50 16.14
N VAL A 122 10.59 11.00 14.94
CA VAL A 122 10.34 9.60 14.64
C VAL A 122 11.01 9.19 13.34
N THR A 123 11.42 7.93 13.23
CA THR A 123 11.66 7.31 11.93
C THR A 123 10.34 6.76 11.40
N VAL A 124 10.02 7.05 10.14
CA VAL A 124 8.79 6.59 9.50
C VAL A 124 9.12 5.52 8.48
N ILE A 125 8.43 4.38 8.57
CA ILE A 125 8.54 3.28 7.62
C ILE A 125 7.22 3.13 6.88
N GLY A 126 7.25 3.09 5.54
CA GLY A 126 6.06 2.93 4.71
C GLY A 126 6.21 1.82 3.66
N HIS A 127 5.25 0.90 3.62
CA HIS A 127 5.10 -0.14 2.58
C HIS A 127 3.79 0.05 1.80
N ASP A 128 3.78 -0.25 0.49
CA ASP A 128 2.60 -0.10 -0.38
C ASP A 128 1.90 1.26 -0.19
N TRP A 129 0.63 1.33 0.24
CA TRP A 129 -0.10 2.56 0.57
C TRP A 129 0.46 3.33 1.77
N GLY A 130 1.16 2.66 2.68
CA GLY A 130 1.92 3.32 3.74
C GLY A 130 3.03 4.20 3.17
N ALA A 131 3.61 3.87 2.01
CA ALA A 131 4.68 4.66 1.40
C ALA A 131 4.24 6.06 0.91
N PRO A 132 3.20 6.24 0.08
CA PRO A 132 2.75 7.58 -0.30
C PRO A 132 2.27 8.40 0.89
N ILE A 133 1.75 7.76 1.95
CA ILE A 133 1.42 8.44 3.21
C ILE A 133 2.69 8.90 3.92
N ALA A 134 3.69 8.03 4.07
CA ALA A 134 4.96 8.35 4.71
C ALA A 134 5.71 9.48 3.99
N TRP A 135 5.77 9.45 2.65
CA TRP A 135 6.31 10.53 1.83
C TRP A 135 5.58 11.86 2.05
N SER A 136 4.24 11.80 2.10
CA SER A 136 3.41 12.99 2.28
C SER A 136 3.54 13.55 3.70
N PHE A 137 3.62 12.68 4.71
CA PHE A 137 3.87 13.04 6.10
C PHE A 137 5.24 13.70 6.25
N ALA A 138 6.31 13.08 5.74
CA ALA A 138 7.65 13.66 5.80
C ALA A 138 7.76 14.99 5.03
N THR A 139 7.04 15.13 3.92
CA THR A 139 6.97 16.41 3.20
C THR A 139 6.27 17.51 4.02
N LYS A 140 5.23 17.16 4.79
CA LYS A 140 4.44 18.14 5.53
C LYS A 140 5.02 18.46 6.92
N HIS A 141 5.61 17.47 7.57
CA HIS A 141 6.08 17.49 8.97
C HIS A 141 7.53 17.02 9.07
N GLU A 142 8.39 17.53 8.19
CA GLU A 142 9.79 17.13 8.09
C GLU A 142 10.55 17.34 9.42
N ASP A 143 10.15 18.33 10.21
CA ASP A 143 10.66 18.61 11.55
C ASP A 143 10.46 17.45 12.53
N LEU A 144 9.42 16.64 12.32
CA LEU A 144 9.11 15.45 13.12
C LEU A 144 9.77 14.18 12.59
N VAL A 145 10.42 14.22 11.42
CA VAL A 145 11.01 13.03 10.79
C VAL A 145 12.52 13.02 10.99
N GLU A 146 13.03 11.92 11.52
CA GLU A 146 14.47 11.71 11.66
C GLU A 146 15.07 11.03 10.43
N LYS A 147 14.45 9.94 10.00
CA LYS A 147 14.80 9.14 8.82
C LYS A 147 13.51 8.65 8.17
N LEU A 148 13.54 8.43 6.86
CA LEU A 148 12.41 7.85 6.12
C LEU A 148 12.85 6.53 5.48
N ILE A 149 12.06 5.48 5.66
CA ILE A 149 12.29 4.17 5.05
C ILE A 149 11.06 3.80 4.22
N ILE A 150 11.29 3.42 2.97
CA ILE A 150 10.24 3.04 2.03
C ILE A 150 10.49 1.61 1.57
N ILE A 151 9.50 0.75 1.66
CA ILE A 151 9.56 -0.65 1.22
C ILE A 151 8.56 -0.81 0.07
N ASN A 152 9.01 -1.16 -1.14
CA ASN A 152 8.13 -1.39 -2.32
C ASN A 152 6.91 -0.46 -2.41
N GLY A 153 7.16 0.85 -2.44
CA GLY A 153 6.08 1.84 -2.40
C GLY A 153 6.46 3.15 -3.09
N PRO A 154 5.50 3.80 -3.76
CA PRO A 154 5.79 4.98 -4.55
C PRO A 154 5.79 6.28 -3.72
N HIS A 155 6.71 7.18 -4.05
CA HIS A 155 6.45 8.60 -3.90
C HIS A 155 5.30 9.00 -4.85
N PRO A 156 4.28 9.78 -4.42
CA PRO A 156 3.08 10.04 -5.23
C PRO A 156 3.39 10.62 -6.62
N VAL A 157 4.34 11.56 -6.72
CA VAL A 157 4.74 12.16 -8.00
C VAL A 157 5.60 11.20 -8.82
N ALA A 158 6.37 10.30 -8.19
CA ALA A 158 7.15 9.29 -8.90
C ALA A 158 6.22 8.27 -9.58
N MET A 159 5.17 7.82 -8.88
CA MET A 159 4.12 6.98 -9.49
C MET A 159 3.46 7.67 -10.68
N GLN A 160 3.06 8.93 -10.52
CA GLN A 160 2.45 9.69 -11.62
C GLN A 160 3.40 9.83 -12.82
N ARG A 161 4.69 10.13 -12.58
CA ARG A 161 5.70 10.18 -13.65
C ARG A 161 5.86 8.82 -14.31
N GLN A 162 5.87 7.73 -13.54
CA GLN A 162 6.06 6.40 -14.10
C GLN A 162 4.85 5.94 -14.93
N LEU A 163 3.62 6.20 -14.47
CA LEU A 163 2.40 5.96 -15.24
C LEU A 163 2.39 6.68 -16.59
N HIS A 164 3.03 7.84 -16.69
CA HIS A 164 3.12 8.58 -17.95
C HIS A 164 4.25 8.13 -18.89
N ASN A 165 5.24 7.39 -18.38
CA ASN A 165 6.48 7.11 -19.10
C ASN A 165 6.79 5.62 -19.27
N SER A 166 6.03 4.71 -18.64
CA SER A 166 6.26 3.27 -18.70
C SER A 166 4.99 2.52 -19.09
N LEU A 167 5.02 1.86 -20.25
CA LEU A 167 3.94 0.96 -20.67
C LEU A 167 3.77 -0.19 -19.67
N ASP A 168 4.87 -0.75 -19.17
CA ASP A 168 4.83 -1.83 -18.17
C ASP A 168 4.09 -1.39 -16.90
N GLN A 169 4.39 -0.18 -16.39
CA GLN A 169 3.66 0.35 -15.24
C GLN A 169 2.17 0.55 -15.53
N ILE A 170 1.80 1.03 -16.72
CA ILE A 170 0.40 1.16 -17.12
C ILE A 170 -0.30 -0.21 -17.11
N PHE A 171 0.31 -1.25 -17.69
CA PHE A 171 -0.23 -2.61 -17.70
C PHE A 171 -0.38 -3.20 -16.30
N LYS A 172 0.61 -2.97 -15.42
CA LYS A 172 0.54 -3.39 -14.01
C LYS A 172 -0.53 -2.63 -13.22
N SER A 173 -0.81 -1.38 -13.56
CA SER A 173 -1.70 -0.48 -12.79
C SER A 173 -3.19 -0.55 -13.17
N TRP A 174 -3.60 -1.53 -13.97
CA TRP A 174 -5.00 -1.70 -14.40
C TRP A 174 -5.99 -1.76 -13.22
N TYR A 175 -5.56 -2.32 -12.08
CA TYR A 175 -6.38 -2.48 -10.88
C TYR A 175 -6.81 -1.14 -10.27
N ILE A 176 -6.02 -0.06 -10.45
CA ILE A 176 -6.37 1.29 -9.99
C ILE A 176 -7.68 1.76 -10.63
N VAL A 177 -7.88 1.43 -11.92
CA VAL A 177 -9.11 1.73 -12.66
C VAL A 177 -10.23 0.77 -12.27
N ALA A 178 -9.94 -0.52 -12.14
CA ALA A 178 -10.93 -1.52 -11.71
C ALA A 178 -11.55 -1.18 -10.34
N PHE A 179 -10.74 -0.71 -9.39
CA PHE A 179 -11.18 -0.29 -8.06
C PHE A 179 -12.03 0.99 -8.05
N GLN A 180 -12.09 1.72 -9.17
CA GLN A 180 -13.07 2.80 -9.33
C GLN A 180 -14.49 2.22 -9.47
N LEU A 181 -14.67 1.08 -10.14
CA LEU A 181 -16.02 0.59 -10.41
C LEU A 181 -16.74 0.19 -9.11
N PRO A 182 -17.90 0.80 -8.81
CA PRO A 182 -18.66 0.48 -7.60
C PRO A 182 -19.17 -0.96 -7.67
N CYS A 183 -19.18 -1.64 -6.52
CA CYS A 183 -19.61 -3.02 -6.34
C CYS A 183 -18.74 -4.07 -7.04
N VAL A 184 -18.21 -3.82 -8.24
CA VAL A 184 -17.35 -4.75 -8.99
C VAL A 184 -16.05 -5.02 -8.22
N ALA A 185 -15.45 -3.97 -7.65
CA ALA A 185 -14.23 -4.10 -6.86
C ALA A 185 -14.45 -5.00 -5.63
N GLU A 186 -15.42 -4.65 -4.80
CA GLU A 186 -15.79 -5.43 -3.60
C GLU A 186 -16.21 -6.87 -3.95
N ALA A 187 -17.03 -7.04 -4.99
CA ALA A 187 -17.48 -8.36 -5.46
C ALA A 187 -16.30 -9.21 -5.94
N SER A 188 -15.33 -8.61 -6.65
CA SER A 188 -14.15 -9.34 -7.12
C SER A 188 -13.27 -9.86 -5.98
N LEU A 189 -13.16 -9.09 -4.90
CA LEU A 189 -12.40 -9.47 -3.71
C LEU A 189 -13.17 -10.43 -2.79
N SER A 190 -14.50 -10.45 -2.87
CA SER A 190 -15.36 -11.35 -2.09
C SER A 190 -15.56 -12.72 -2.77
N LEU A 191 -15.28 -12.81 -4.07
CA LEU A 191 -15.60 -13.95 -4.91
C LEU A 191 -14.90 -15.25 -4.46
N ASN A 192 -15.65 -16.35 -4.43
CA ASN A 192 -15.20 -17.71 -4.11
C ASN A 192 -14.40 -17.77 -2.80
N ASP A 193 -15.00 -17.29 -1.71
CA ASP A 193 -14.34 -17.15 -0.41
C ASP A 193 -13.03 -16.35 -0.48
N MET A 194 -13.09 -15.20 -1.15
CA MET A 194 -11.98 -14.26 -1.24
C MET A 194 -10.71 -14.82 -1.88
N GLN A 195 -10.84 -15.72 -2.85
CA GLN A 195 -9.72 -16.35 -3.56
C GLN A 195 -8.68 -15.35 -4.11
N ALA A 196 -9.10 -14.13 -4.43
CA ALA A 196 -8.19 -13.07 -4.87
C ALA A 196 -7.13 -12.73 -3.78
N LEU A 197 -7.53 -12.75 -2.51
CA LEU A 197 -6.61 -12.53 -1.38
C LEU A 197 -5.64 -13.69 -1.21
N ASP A 198 -6.07 -14.94 -1.41
CA ASP A 198 -5.15 -16.09 -1.35
C ASP A 198 -4.03 -15.96 -2.39
N LYS A 199 -4.38 -15.51 -3.60
CA LYS A 199 -3.40 -15.28 -4.68
C LYS A 199 -2.48 -14.10 -4.38
N LEU A 200 -3.02 -13.00 -3.85
CA LEU A 200 -2.25 -11.80 -3.51
C LEU A 200 -1.26 -12.05 -2.37
N HIS A 201 -1.65 -12.90 -1.42
CA HIS A 201 -0.89 -13.24 -0.22
C HIS A 201 -0.27 -14.64 -0.29
N ALA A 202 0.06 -15.13 -1.49
CA ALA A 202 0.61 -16.47 -1.68
C ALA A 202 1.95 -16.73 -0.96
N VAL A 203 2.68 -15.67 -0.60
CA VAL A 203 3.92 -15.75 0.20
C VAL A 203 3.66 -16.14 1.66
N TYR A 204 2.48 -15.83 2.20
CA TYR A 204 2.09 -16.15 3.57
C TYR A 204 1.66 -17.60 3.67
N ASN A 205 1.73 -18.19 4.86
CA ASN A 205 1.24 -19.56 5.05
C ASN A 205 -0.31 -19.64 5.02
N ASP A 206 -0.88 -20.84 5.09
CA ASP A 206 -2.35 -21.02 5.03
C ASP A 206 -3.09 -20.30 6.16
N GLU A 207 -2.55 -20.36 7.38
CA GLU A 207 -3.17 -19.75 8.55
C GLU A 207 -3.20 -18.22 8.43
N GLU A 208 -2.11 -17.62 7.98
CA GLU A 208 -2.01 -16.18 7.74
C GLU A 208 -2.90 -15.71 6.60
N ARG A 209 -3.04 -16.53 5.54
CA ARG A 209 -4.02 -16.27 4.48
C ARG A 209 -5.45 -16.31 5.03
N GLU A 210 -5.76 -17.23 5.92
CA GLU A 210 -7.04 -17.22 6.65
C GLU A 210 -7.19 -15.98 7.54
N ALA A 211 -6.12 -15.47 8.15
CA ALA A 211 -6.14 -14.20 8.90
C ALA A 211 -6.51 -13.01 8.02
N PHE A 212 -5.95 -12.90 6.80
CA PHE A 212 -6.38 -11.86 5.85
C PHE A 212 -7.87 -11.98 5.52
N LYS A 213 -8.38 -13.20 5.29
CA LYS A 213 -9.79 -13.42 4.96
C LYS A 213 -10.71 -13.21 6.17
N TYR A 214 -10.25 -13.51 7.38
CA TYR A 214 -10.94 -13.17 8.63
C TYR A 214 -11.10 -11.66 8.76
N THR A 215 -10.00 -10.90 8.64
CA THR A 215 -10.02 -9.44 8.79
C THR A 215 -10.82 -8.75 7.67
N PHE A 216 -10.56 -9.09 6.40
CA PHE A 216 -11.22 -8.46 5.27
C PHE A 216 -12.65 -9.01 5.00
N GLY A 217 -13.02 -10.14 5.59
CA GLY A 217 -14.37 -10.69 5.51
C GLY A 217 -15.38 -9.94 6.39
N LYS A 218 -14.91 -9.14 7.36
CA LYS A 218 -15.78 -8.32 8.23
C LYS A 218 -16.56 -7.28 7.40
N PRO A 219 -17.81 -6.94 7.77
CA PRO A 219 -18.61 -5.94 7.05
C PRO A 219 -17.87 -4.62 6.87
N GLY A 220 -17.78 -4.16 5.61
CA GLY A 220 -17.12 -2.90 5.24
C GLY A 220 -15.59 -2.94 5.21
N ALA A 221 -14.94 -4.05 5.61
CA ALA A 221 -13.48 -4.14 5.69
C ALA A 221 -12.77 -4.09 4.32
N LEU A 222 -13.44 -4.49 3.24
CA LEU A 222 -12.92 -4.31 1.87
C LEU A 222 -13.07 -2.88 1.35
N THR A 223 -14.13 -2.17 1.75
CA THR A 223 -14.47 -0.86 1.17
C THR A 223 -13.47 0.22 1.57
N GLY A 224 -12.95 0.18 2.80
CA GLY A 224 -11.93 1.12 3.26
C GLY A 224 -10.67 1.13 2.40
N PRO A 225 -9.94 0.01 2.27
CA PRO A 225 -8.80 -0.14 1.37
C PRO A 225 -9.08 0.30 -0.07
N ILE A 226 -10.23 -0.10 -0.64
CA ILE A 226 -10.62 0.29 -2.00
C ILE A 226 -10.80 1.82 -2.10
N ASN A 227 -11.31 2.45 -1.05
CA ASN A 227 -11.55 3.89 -1.04
C ASN A 227 -10.24 4.72 -1.11
N TYR A 228 -9.08 4.17 -0.77
CA TYR A 228 -7.79 4.82 -1.02
C TYR A 228 -7.60 5.09 -2.52
N TYR A 229 -7.82 4.06 -3.35
CA TYR A 229 -7.76 4.19 -4.81
C TYR A 229 -8.82 5.16 -5.34
N ARG A 230 -10.04 5.11 -4.82
CA ARG A 230 -11.13 5.99 -5.24
C ARG A 230 -10.83 7.45 -4.90
N ALA A 231 -10.36 7.71 -3.68
CA ALA A 231 -10.03 9.07 -3.23
C ALA A 231 -8.86 9.65 -4.02
N SER A 232 -7.76 8.90 -4.19
CA SER A 232 -6.58 9.36 -4.92
C SER A 232 -6.85 9.64 -6.40
N PHE A 233 -7.78 8.93 -7.04
CA PHE A 233 -8.09 9.11 -8.46
C PHE A 233 -9.23 10.11 -8.71
N ARG A 234 -10.32 10.07 -7.93
CA ARG A 234 -11.54 10.87 -8.16
C ARG A 234 -11.55 12.21 -7.45
N ARG A 235 -10.84 12.29 -6.32
CA ARG A 235 -10.88 13.43 -5.40
C ARG A 235 -9.47 13.91 -5.07
N PRO A 236 -8.63 14.25 -6.07
CA PRO A 236 -7.35 14.88 -5.78
C PRO A 236 -7.61 16.16 -4.98
N SER A 237 -6.87 16.36 -3.89
CA SER A 237 -7.06 17.51 -3.01
C SER A 237 -6.87 18.82 -3.78
N LYS A 238 -7.81 19.76 -3.62
CA LYS A 238 -7.69 21.10 -4.22
C LYS A 238 -6.44 21.77 -3.63
N GLY A 239 -5.50 22.14 -4.51
CA GLY A 239 -4.21 22.74 -4.10
C GLY A 239 -3.20 21.75 -3.54
N GLY A 240 -3.29 20.47 -3.94
CA GLY A 240 -2.53 19.31 -3.42
C GLY A 240 -1.09 19.54 -2.99
N LEU A 241 -0.60 18.64 -2.12
CA LEU A 241 0.68 18.77 -1.43
C LEU A 241 1.82 19.07 -2.42
N LYS A 242 2.51 20.18 -2.17
CA LYS A 242 3.69 20.57 -2.95
C LYS A 242 4.89 19.76 -2.44
N PHE A 243 5.14 18.64 -3.09
CA PHE A 243 6.32 17.82 -2.81
C PHE A 243 7.60 18.60 -3.07
N ARG A 244 8.51 18.54 -2.10
CA ARG A 244 9.88 19.07 -2.17
C ARG A 244 10.85 17.92 -1.97
N ARG A 245 12.13 18.15 -2.26
CA ARG A 245 13.18 17.22 -1.85
C ARG A 245 13.28 17.25 -0.33
N LEU A 246 13.20 16.09 0.30
CA LEU A 246 13.44 15.94 1.72
C LEU A 246 14.94 16.11 2.01
N ALA A 247 15.27 16.82 3.08
CA ALA A 247 16.61 16.94 3.63
C ALA A 247 16.95 15.76 4.56
N VAL A 248 15.95 15.07 5.11
CA VAL A 248 16.16 13.88 5.94
C VAL A 248 16.72 12.71 5.11
N PRO A 249 17.56 11.83 5.70
CA PRO A 249 18.03 10.63 5.02
C PRO A 249 16.87 9.71 4.61
N VAL A 250 16.95 9.16 3.40
CA VAL A 250 15.95 8.22 2.87
C VAL A 250 16.57 6.89 2.46
N LEU A 251 16.03 5.79 2.97
CA LEU A 251 16.28 4.44 2.47
C LEU A 251 15.07 3.95 1.69
N ILE A 252 15.31 3.39 0.51
CA ILE A 252 14.30 2.66 -0.26
C ILE A 252 14.75 1.20 -0.36
N VAL A 253 13.95 0.26 0.12
CA VAL A 253 14.15 -1.18 -0.06
C VAL A 253 13.19 -1.66 -1.14
N TRP A 254 13.71 -2.33 -2.17
CA TRP A 254 12.92 -2.64 -3.36
C TRP A 254 13.11 -4.07 -3.88
N GLY A 255 12.09 -4.91 -3.74
CA GLY A 255 11.95 -6.20 -4.41
C GLY A 255 11.71 -6.03 -5.91
N ARG A 256 12.59 -6.60 -6.74
CA ARG A 256 12.58 -6.38 -8.20
C ARG A 256 11.48 -7.14 -8.95
N ARG A 257 10.92 -8.19 -8.36
CA ARG A 257 9.86 -9.04 -8.96
C ARG A 257 8.45 -8.54 -8.64
N ASP A 258 8.32 -7.25 -8.36
CA ASP A 258 7.05 -6.64 -7.94
C ASP A 258 6.01 -6.68 -9.08
N MET A 259 4.84 -7.24 -8.74
CA MET A 259 3.73 -7.45 -9.67
C MET A 259 2.90 -6.19 -9.93
N ALA A 260 3.01 -5.17 -9.07
CA ALA A 260 2.22 -3.93 -9.10
C ALA A 260 3.06 -2.70 -9.46
N LEU A 261 4.33 -2.65 -9.03
CA LEU A 261 5.21 -1.49 -9.16
C LEU A 261 6.47 -1.85 -9.96
N THR A 262 6.89 -0.96 -10.84
CA THR A 262 8.10 -1.13 -11.64
C THR A 262 9.31 -0.51 -10.95
N GLU A 263 10.50 -1.07 -11.18
CA GLU A 263 11.77 -0.55 -10.64
C GLU A 263 12.01 0.92 -10.98
N GLY A 264 11.49 1.42 -12.10
CA GLY A 264 11.59 2.84 -12.45
C GLY A 264 10.97 3.76 -11.39
N ILE A 265 9.99 3.29 -10.60
CA ILE A 265 9.47 4.04 -9.45
C ILE A 265 10.54 4.18 -8.36
N ALA A 266 11.28 3.12 -8.05
CA ALA A 266 12.36 3.15 -7.05
C ALA A 266 13.41 4.21 -7.40
N VAL A 267 13.80 4.27 -8.68
CA VAL A 267 14.73 5.28 -9.19
C VAL A 267 14.13 6.68 -9.09
N LEU A 268 12.88 6.85 -9.53
CA LEU A 268 12.19 8.15 -9.49
C LEU A 268 11.91 8.65 -8.07
N ASN A 269 11.79 7.75 -7.08
CA ASN A 269 11.64 8.13 -5.68
C ASN A 269 12.86 8.92 -5.17
N LEU A 270 14.07 8.60 -5.63
CA LEU A 270 15.30 9.31 -5.22
C LEU A 270 15.31 10.78 -5.65
N ASP A 271 14.56 11.17 -6.68
CA ASP A 271 14.45 12.58 -7.09
C ASP A 271 13.85 13.47 -5.99
N TYR A 272 13.22 12.87 -4.97
CA TYR A 272 12.54 13.51 -3.86
C TYR A 272 13.30 13.39 -2.52
N ALA A 273 14.53 12.89 -2.54
CA ALA A 273 15.45 12.88 -1.41
C ALA A 273 16.72 13.66 -1.76
N SER A 274 17.18 14.54 -0.88
CA SER A 274 18.46 15.24 -1.03
C SER A 274 19.64 14.29 -0.79
N GLY A 275 19.43 13.27 0.05
CA GLY A 275 20.33 12.16 0.26
C GLY A 275 19.52 10.89 0.50
N GLY A 276 19.73 9.88 -0.34
CA GLY A 276 19.08 8.59 -0.18
C GLY A 276 19.65 7.53 -1.09
N ARG A 277 19.33 6.28 -0.80
CA ARG A 277 19.79 5.12 -1.57
C ARG A 277 18.68 4.10 -1.75
N VAL A 278 18.82 3.29 -2.79
CA VAL A 278 17.97 2.14 -3.04
C VAL A 278 18.76 0.87 -2.79
N GLU A 279 18.23 -0.01 -1.94
CA GLU A 279 18.72 -1.35 -1.68
C GLU A 279 17.79 -2.34 -2.41
N TYR A 280 18.30 -2.97 -3.46
CA TYR A 280 17.51 -3.88 -4.29
C TYR A 280 17.59 -5.32 -3.78
N VAL A 281 16.44 -5.98 -3.73
CA VAL A 281 16.32 -7.42 -3.45
C VAL A 281 15.87 -8.12 -4.74
N SER A 282 16.79 -8.83 -5.39
CA SER A 282 16.61 -9.31 -6.76
C SER A 282 15.62 -10.47 -6.90
N ASP A 283 15.45 -11.25 -5.84
CA ASP A 283 14.67 -12.48 -5.81
C ASP A 283 13.36 -12.37 -5.01
N ALA A 284 12.94 -11.15 -4.69
CA ALA A 284 11.70 -10.84 -4.00
C ALA A 284 10.79 -9.90 -4.82
N GLY A 285 9.48 -9.98 -4.56
CA GLY A 285 8.44 -9.17 -5.17
C GLY A 285 7.93 -8.05 -4.28
N HIS A 286 6.61 -7.88 -4.28
CA HIS A 286 5.94 -6.75 -3.63
C HIS A 286 5.97 -6.84 -2.09
N TRP A 287 5.99 -8.05 -1.55
CA TRP A 287 6.03 -8.32 -0.12
C TRP A 287 7.47 -8.61 0.32
N VAL A 288 8.44 -7.81 -0.14
CA VAL A 288 9.87 -8.05 0.06
C VAL A 288 10.26 -8.28 1.53
N GLN A 289 9.58 -7.60 2.45
CA GLN A 289 9.78 -7.72 3.89
C GLN A 289 9.34 -9.07 4.47
N ARG A 290 8.44 -9.78 3.77
CA ARG A 290 7.98 -11.14 4.09
C ARG A 290 8.80 -12.19 3.32
N GLU A 291 9.14 -11.89 2.07
CA GLU A 291 9.89 -12.81 1.20
C GLU A 291 11.36 -12.95 1.62
N ARG A 292 11.99 -11.87 2.07
CA ARG A 292 13.42 -11.82 2.47
C ARG A 292 13.60 -11.02 3.75
N PRO A 293 12.99 -11.43 4.88
CA PRO A 293 12.95 -10.63 6.10
C PRO A 293 14.33 -10.29 6.65
N GLU A 294 15.28 -11.23 6.63
CA GLU A 294 16.63 -11.03 7.14
C GLU A 294 17.40 -9.98 6.34
N ILE A 295 17.26 -10.01 5.00
CA ILE A 295 17.88 -9.04 4.10
C ILE A 295 17.29 -7.65 4.35
N VAL A 296 15.95 -7.55 4.37
CA VAL A 296 15.25 -6.28 4.61
C VAL A 296 15.59 -5.71 5.97
N ASN A 297 15.55 -6.52 7.03
CA ASN A 297 15.91 -6.11 8.38
C ASN A 297 17.38 -5.66 8.43
N GLY A 298 18.29 -6.38 7.78
CA GLY A 298 19.70 -5.99 7.68
C GLY A 298 19.90 -4.59 7.07
N HIS A 299 19.19 -4.28 5.98
CA HIS A 299 19.22 -2.95 5.37
C HIS A 299 18.63 -1.87 6.29
N ILE A 300 17.48 -2.14 6.91
CA ILE A 300 16.81 -1.22 7.83
C ILE A 300 17.71 -0.92 9.03
N ARG A 301 18.26 -1.95 9.69
CA ARG A 301 19.13 -1.79 10.86
C ARG A 301 20.38 -0.99 10.52
N ARG A 302 21.07 -1.33 9.44
CA ARG A 302 22.27 -0.60 9.01
C ARG A 302 21.95 0.88 8.83
N PHE A 303 20.87 1.19 8.14
CA PHE A 303 20.44 2.57 7.92
C PHE A 303 20.00 3.29 9.20
N LEU A 304 19.30 2.61 10.12
CA LEU A 304 18.90 3.18 11.40
C LEU A 304 20.11 3.54 12.28
N LEU A 305 21.15 2.69 12.28
CA LEU A 305 22.35 2.84 13.12
C LEU A 305 23.45 3.72 12.50
N GLU A 306 23.34 4.07 11.22
CA GLU A 306 24.24 5.06 10.59
C GLU A 306 24.12 6.42 11.30
N GLU A 307 25.25 6.95 11.79
CA GLU A 307 25.34 8.32 12.32
C GLU A 307 25.09 9.35 11.20
N LYS A 308 24.58 10.52 11.56
CA LYS A 308 24.24 11.60 10.63
C LYS A 308 25.46 12.37 10.16
#